data_AF-A0A353TBW5-F1
#
_entry.id   AF-A0A353TBW5-F1
#
_cell.length_a   1.000
_cell.length_b   1.000
_cell.length_c   1.000
_cell.angle_alpha   90.00
_cell.angle_beta   90.00
_cell.angle_gamma   90.00
#
_symmetry.space_group_name_H-M   'P 1'
#
loop_
_entity.id
_entity.type
_entity.pdbx_description
1 polymer ?
#
loop_
_entity_poly.entity_id
_entity_poly.type
_entity_poly.pdbx_seq_one_letter_code
_entity_poly.pdbx_strand_id
1 'polypeptide(L)'
;MKAVMIILDQAHYSQIIDDLSKLNIRGFTSWREVFGRGSKAGEPHYGSHAWPSVNNAVLTVVEDHRVAPLMDYLKKLDKAYE
;
A
#
# COMPACT_ATOMS: atom_id res chain seq x y z
N MET A 1 -18.31 5.39 6.23
CA MET A 1 -17.39 4.50 5.48
C MET A 1 -16.46 5.32 4.60
N LYS A 2 -15.20 4.90 4.44
CA LYS A 2 -14.20 5.50 3.54
C LYS A 2 -13.49 4.42 2.72
N ALA A 3 -13.09 4.78 1.50
CA ALA A 3 -12.20 3.97 0.68
C ALA A 3 -10.75 4.39 0.96
N VAL A 4 -9.88 3.42 1.23
CA VAL A 4 -8.44 3.62 1.44
C VAL A 4 -7.70 2.85 0.34
N MET A 5 -6.97 3.59 -0.49
CA MET A 5 -6.10 3.04 -1.53
C MET A 5 -4.66 3.12 -1.05
N ILE A 6 -3.97 1.99 -1.06
CA ILE A 6 -2.60 1.81 -0.60
C ILE A 6 -1.78 1.43 -1.82
N ILE A 7 -0.80 2.26 -2.16
CA ILE A 7 0.24 1.95 -3.15
C ILE A 7 1.48 1.56 -2.38
N LEU A 8 2.07 0.42 -2.72
CA LEU A 8 3.19 -0.16 -2.00
C LEU A 8 4.17 -0.82 -2.96
N ASP A 9 5.42 -0.97 -2.55
CA ASP A 9 6.37 -1.81 -3.26
C ASP A 9 5.86 -3.27 -3.28
N GLN A 10 6.07 -3.96 -4.40
CA GLN A 10 5.64 -5.35 -4.56
C GLN A 10 6.15 -6.29 -3.45
N ALA A 11 7.32 -6.02 -2.87
CA ALA A 11 7.94 -6.83 -1.83
C ALA A 11 7.14 -6.82 -0.51
N HIS A 12 6.39 -5.74 -0.23
CA HIS A 12 5.64 -5.60 1.03
C HIS A 12 4.19 -6.10 0.96
N TYR A 13 3.78 -6.65 -0.18
CA TYR A 13 2.39 -7.02 -0.39
C TYR A 13 1.87 -8.01 0.65
N SER A 14 2.58 -9.12 0.86
CA SER A 14 2.12 -10.17 1.77
C SER A 14 1.97 -9.63 3.20
N GLN A 15 2.93 -8.82 3.64
CA GLN A 15 2.90 -8.18 4.95
C GLN A 15 1.68 -7.25 5.09
N ILE A 16 1.41 -6.38 4.11
CA ILE A 16 0.25 -5.49 4.16
C ILE A 16 -1.07 -6.28 4.24
N ILE A 17 -1.22 -7.37 3.48
CA ILE A 17 -2.44 -8.20 3.56
C ILE A 17 -2.61 -8.88 4.92
N ASP A 18 -1.52 -9.39 5.49
CA ASP A 18 -1.53 -9.98 6.84
C ASP A 18 -1.88 -8.94 7.90
N ASP A 19 -1.36 -7.72 7.77
CA ASP A 19 -1.58 -6.64 8.72
C ASP A 19 -3.00 -6.07 8.65
N LEU A 20 -3.56 -5.91 7.45
CA LEU A 20 -4.97 -5.60 7.27
C LEU A 20 -5.85 -6.65 7.96
N SER A 21 -5.50 -7.92 7.82
CA SER A 21 -6.22 -9.02 8.48
C SER A 21 -6.16 -8.92 10.01
N LYS A 22 -4.99 -8.57 10.60
CA LYS A 22 -4.83 -8.33 12.05
C LYS A 22 -5.65 -7.14 12.54
N LEU A 23 -5.84 -6.12 11.70
CA LEU A 23 -6.71 -4.97 11.96
C LEU A 23 -8.21 -5.25 11.72
N ASN A 24 -8.58 -6.52 11.55
CA ASN A 24 -9.93 -6.97 11.20
C ASN A 24 -10.47 -6.39 9.88
N ILE A 25 -9.59 -5.95 8.96
CA ILE A 25 -9.92 -5.46 7.63
C ILE A 25 -9.70 -6.61 6.64
N ARG A 26 -10.73 -7.43 6.45
CA ARG A 26 -10.66 -8.63 5.59
C ARG A 26 -11.08 -8.36 4.14
N GLY A 27 -11.93 -7.36 3.93
CA GLY A 27 -12.42 -7.00 2.60
C GLY A 27 -11.44 -6.06 1.91
N PHE A 28 -10.84 -6.52 0.81
CA PHE A 28 -10.01 -5.69 -0.05
C PHE A 28 -10.07 -6.19 -1.50
N THR A 29 -9.69 -5.32 -2.42
CA THR A 29 -9.44 -5.62 -3.82
C THR A 29 -8.01 -5.18 -4.13
N SER A 30 -7.26 -5.99 -4.87
CA SER A 30 -5.85 -5.71 -5.15
C SER A 30 -5.54 -5.78 -6.64
N TRP A 31 -4.61 -4.95 -7.08
CA TRP A 31 -4.00 -5.01 -8.39
C TRP A 31 -2.52 -5.34 -8.23
N ARG A 32 -2.06 -6.29 -9.04
CA ARG A 32 -0.65 -6.61 -9.17
C ARG A 32 -0.04 -5.78 -10.28
N GLU A 33 1.25 -5.50 -10.16
CA GLU A 33 2.05 -4.86 -11.20
C GLU A 33 1.49 -3.50 -11.66
N VAL A 34 1.35 -2.58 -10.71
CA VAL A 34 0.98 -1.19 -11.03
C VAL A 34 2.23 -0.35 -11.17
N PHE A 35 2.20 0.56 -12.15
CA PHE A 35 3.33 1.43 -12.48
C PHE A 35 3.07 2.86 -12.06
N GLY A 36 4.11 3.56 -11.63
CA GLY A 36 3.97 4.94 -11.17
C GLY A 36 5.30 5.61 -10.87
N ARG A 37 5.24 6.90 -10.58
CA ARG A 37 6.39 7.69 -10.15
C ARG A 37 5.93 8.78 -9.20
N GLY A 38 6.69 9.03 -8.14
CA GLY A 38 6.43 10.14 -7.22
C GLY A 38 6.70 11.50 -7.88
N SER A 39 5.89 12.50 -7.56
CA SER A 39 5.98 13.84 -8.17
C SER A 39 7.14 14.71 -7.65
N LYS A 40 7.74 14.34 -6.51
CA LYS A 40 8.84 15.12 -5.88
C LYS A 40 10.19 14.42 -5.98
N ALA A 41 10.35 13.33 -5.24
CA ALA A 41 11.61 12.60 -5.12
C ALA A 41 11.43 11.08 -5.31
N GLY A 42 10.30 10.64 -5.87
CA GLY A 42 10.04 9.22 -6.06
C GLY A 42 10.70 8.69 -7.31
N GLU A 43 11.52 7.66 -7.16
CA GLU A 43 12.05 6.90 -8.28
C GLU A 43 10.90 6.31 -9.12
N PRO A 44 11.08 6.17 -10.44
CA PRO A 44 10.08 5.52 -11.29
C PRO A 44 9.99 4.02 -10.98
N HIS A 45 8.78 3.51 -10.86
CA HIS A 45 8.47 2.09 -10.71
C HIS A 45 7.74 1.64 -11.97
N TYR A 46 8.50 1.40 -13.05
CA TYR A 46 7.95 1.13 -14.39
C TYR A 46 8.14 -0.32 -14.85
N GLY A 47 8.80 -1.18 -14.07
CA GLY A 47 9.08 -2.57 -14.46
C GLY A 47 9.92 -2.70 -15.73
N SER A 48 10.74 -1.70 -16.06
CA SER A 48 11.58 -1.66 -17.26
C SER A 48 13.04 -1.99 -16.93
N HIS A 49 13.88 -2.20 -17.95
CA HIS A 49 15.30 -2.45 -17.73
C HIS A 49 16.01 -1.30 -16.97
N ALA A 50 15.61 -0.05 -17.24
CA ALA A 50 16.16 1.12 -16.54
C ALA A 50 15.55 1.32 -15.15
N TRP A 51 14.32 0.86 -14.92
CA TRP A 51 13.57 1.01 -13.68
C TRP A 51 12.85 -0.29 -13.33
N PRO A 52 13.54 -1.26 -12.72
CA PRO A 52 13.02 -2.62 -12.52
C PRO A 52 11.95 -2.71 -11.43
N SER A 53 11.87 -1.73 -10.53
CA SER A 53 10.90 -1.72 -9.44
C SER A 53 9.47 -1.60 -9.96
N VAL A 54 8.55 -2.27 -9.27
CA VAL A 54 7.12 -2.32 -9.59
C VAL A 54 6.33 -2.23 -8.29
N ASN A 55 5.18 -1.58 -8.33
CA ASN A 55 4.29 -1.45 -7.19
C ASN A 55 3.13 -2.46 -7.25
N ASN A 56 2.51 -2.70 -6.11
CA ASN A 56 1.17 -3.27 -6.02
C ASN A 56 0.20 -2.22 -5.46
N ALA A 57 -1.09 -2.40 -5.73
CA ALA A 57 -2.15 -1.55 -5.16
C ALA A 57 -3.16 -2.41 -4.39
N VAL A 58 -3.59 -1.89 -3.25
CA VAL A 58 -4.68 -2.47 -2.44
C VAL A 58 -5.72 -1.40 -2.17
N LEU A 59 -6.98 -1.70 -2.43
CA LEU A 59 -8.13 -0.88 -2.11
C LEU A 59 -8.98 -1.61 -1.07
N THR A 60 -9.31 -0.93 0.02
CA THR A 60 -10.23 -1.45 1.04
C THR A 60 -11.25 -0.38 1.41
N VAL A 61 -12.46 -0.80 1.73
CA VAL A 61 -13.53 0.07 2.22
C VAL A 61 -13.75 -0.24 3.69
N VAL A 62 -13.55 0.75 4.55
CA VAL A 62 -13.57 0.58 6.01
C VAL A 62 -14.53 1.57 6.67
N GLU A 63 -14.94 1.23 7.89
CA GLU A 63 -15.71 2.15 8.74
C GLU A 63 -14.86 3.35 9.17
N ASP A 64 -15.52 4.49 9.39
CA ASP A 64 -14.82 5.76 9.64
C ASP A 64 -13.90 5.69 10.87
N HIS A 65 -14.32 4.98 11.92
CA HIS A 65 -13.53 4.78 13.13
C HIS A 65 -12.26 3.93 12.93
N ARG A 66 -12.16 3.17 11.82
CA ARG A 66 -11.00 2.32 11.51
C ARG A 66 -9.95 3.02 10.66
N VAL A 67 -10.30 4.16 10.04
CA VAL A 67 -9.39 4.90 9.19
C VAL A 67 -8.18 5.38 9.97
N ALA A 68 -8.38 6.01 11.14
CA ALA A 68 -7.26 6.54 11.92
C ALA A 68 -6.27 5.46 12.39
N PRO A 69 -6.71 4.32 13.00
CA PRO A 69 -5.80 3.22 13.35
C PRO A 69 -5.04 2.65 12.15
N LEU A 70 -5.71 2.49 10.99
CA LEU A 70 -5.05 2.01 9.77
C LEU A 70 -3.97 2.98 9.30
N MET A 71 -4.28 4.29 9.25
CA MET A 71 -3.31 5.30 8.81
C MET A 71 -2.11 5.40 9.77
N ASP A 72 -2.34 5.29 11.07
CA ASP A 72 -1.26 5.30 12.06
C ASP A 72 -0.36 4.07 11.94
N TYR A 73 -0.95 2.91 11.64
CA TYR A 73 -0.20 1.69 11.35
C TYR A 73 0.68 1.85 10.11
N LEU A 74 0.10 2.27 8.98
CA LEU A 74 0.82 2.46 7.72
C LEU A 74 1.95 3.47 7.86
N LYS A 75 1.73 4.60 8.54
CA LYS A 75 2.79 5.59 8.80
C LYS A 75 3.93 5.06 9.66
N LYS A 76 3.64 4.17 10.62
CA LYS A 76 4.68 3.52 11.43
C LYS A 76 5.48 2.53 10.59
N LEU A 77 4.80 1.81 9.69
CA LEU A 77 5.43 0.89 8.78
C LEU A 77 6.37 1.61 7.81
N ASP A 78 5.91 2.70 7.18
CA ASP A 78 6.74 3.51 6.28
C ASP A 78 8.00 4.02 6.97
N LYS A 79 7.88 4.54 8.20
CA LYS A 79 9.03 5.02 9.00
C LYS A 79 10.02 3.93 9.39
N ALA A 80 9.61 2.66 9.39
CA ALA A 80 10.50 1.55 9.67
C ALA A 80 11.33 1.14 8.44
N TYR A 81 10.91 1.59 7.25
CA TYR A 81 11.57 1.33 5.96
C TYR A 81 12.28 2.58 5.37
N GLU A 82 12.16 3.74 6.03
CA GLU A 82 13.07 4.90 5.85
C GLU A 82 14.46 4.62 6.44
#